data_AF-A0A8S8Z9R6-F1
#
_entry.id   AF-A0A8S8Z9R6-F1
#
_cell.length_a   1.000
_cell.length_b   1.000
_cell.length_c   1.000
_cell.angle_alpha   90.00
_cell.angle_beta   90.00
_cell.angle_gamma   90.00
#
_symmetry.space_group_name_H-M   'P 1'
#
loop_
_entity.id
_entity.type
_entity.pdbx_description
1 polymer ?
#
loop_
_entity_poly.entity_id
_entity_poly.type
_entity_poly.pdbx_seq_one_letter_code
_entity_poly.pdbx_strand_id
1 'polypeptide(L)'
;MLAKEIETIKDKIVKDMNSKDPKIRRISTVCWLIYRTAMRVGDEKDPDEADTVGATTLRKEHVELTANEIKFDFLGKDSVRWQETVPAF
;
A
#
# COMPACT_ATOMS: atom_id res chain seq x y z
N MET A 1 -16.58 -15.07 -6.85
CA MET A 1 -16.36 -13.65 -7.21
C MET A 1 -15.81 -12.94 -5.99
N LEU A 2 -14.78 -12.11 -6.14
CA LEU A 2 -14.14 -11.37 -5.04
C LEU A 2 -15.14 -10.63 -4.15
N ALA A 3 -16.17 -10.02 -4.75
CA ALA A 3 -17.21 -9.29 -4.02
C ALA A 3 -17.93 -10.12 -2.94
N LYS A 4 -18.06 -11.45 -3.12
CA LYS A 4 -18.72 -12.32 -2.12
C LYS A 4 -17.85 -12.61 -0.91
N GLU A 5 -16.53 -12.52 -1.06
CA GLU A 5 -15.54 -12.88 -0.03
C GLU A 5 -14.86 -11.66 0.59
N ILE A 6 -15.27 -10.45 0.20
CA ILE A 6 -14.52 -9.24 0.52
C ILE A 6 -14.45 -8.98 2.03
N GLU A 7 -15.52 -9.26 2.77
CA GLU A 7 -15.53 -9.09 4.23
C GLU A 7 -14.59 -10.10 4.91
N THR A 8 -14.62 -11.37 4.49
CA THR A 8 -13.67 -12.40 4.96
C THR A 8 -12.21 -11.98 4.72
N ILE A 9 -11.93 -11.39 3.55
CA ILE A 9 -10.59 -10.91 3.19
C ILE A 9 -10.19 -9.72 4.08
N LYS A 10 -11.08 -8.76 4.32
CA LYS A 10 -10.82 -7.60 5.19
C LYS A 10 -10.53 -8.04 6.62
N ASP A 11 -11.32 -8.98 7.15
CA ASP A 11 -11.10 -9.52 8.50
C ASP A 11 -9.75 -10.21 8.62
N LYS A 12 -9.37 -10.97 7.58
CA LYS A 12 -8.05 -11.60 7.51
C LYS A 12 -6.92 -10.57 7.47
N ILE A 13 -7.06 -9.52 6.64
CA ILE A 13 -6.07 -8.43 6.55
C ILE A 13 -5.86 -7.78 7.93
N VAL A 14 -6.94 -7.39 8.62
CA VAL A 14 -6.88 -6.74 9.94
C VAL A 14 -6.25 -7.65 10.99
N LYS A 15 -6.64 -8.93 11.01
CA LYS A 15 -6.05 -9.93 11.91
C LYS A 15 -4.56 -10.10 11.66
N ASP A 16 -4.18 -10.29 10.40
CA ASP A 16 -2.81 -10.66 10.01
C ASP A 16 -1.84 -9.47 10.09
N MET A 17 -2.34 -8.22 10.06
CA MET A 17 -1.53 -7.03 10.37
C MET A 17 -0.94 -7.08 11.79
N ASN A 18 -1.54 -7.83 12.71
CA ASN A 18 -1.04 -8.04 14.08
C ASN A 18 -0.24 -9.34 14.25
N SER A 19 0.11 -10.03 13.15
CA SER A 19 0.85 -11.29 13.21
C SER A 19 2.24 -11.15 13.83
N LYS A 20 2.68 -12.18 14.57
CA LYS A 20 4.08 -12.27 15.05
C LYS A 20 5.07 -12.46 13.89
N ASP A 21 4.63 -13.05 12.79
CA ASP A 21 5.45 -13.21 11.58
C ASP A 21 5.54 -11.87 10.81
N PRO A 22 6.75 -11.27 10.68
CA PRO A 22 6.94 -10.02 9.96
C PRO A 22 6.59 -10.11 8.47
N LYS A 23 6.72 -11.28 7.84
CA LYS A 23 6.35 -11.48 6.43
C LYS A 23 4.83 -11.35 6.26
N ILE A 24 4.07 -12.01 7.14
CA ILE A 24 2.61 -11.94 7.14
C ILE A 24 2.14 -10.50 7.37
N ARG A 25 2.71 -9.80 8.37
CA ARG A 25 2.34 -8.39 8.60
C ARG A 25 2.57 -7.52 7.37
N ARG A 26 3.74 -7.63 6.73
CA ARG A 26 4.07 -6.83 5.53
C ARG A 26 3.08 -7.10 4.39
N ILE A 27 2.76 -8.36 4.12
CA ILE A 27 1.78 -8.74 3.09
C ILE A 27 0.42 -8.10 3.41
N SER A 28 -0.06 -8.24 4.66
CA SER A 28 -1.35 -7.69 5.05
C SER A 28 -1.39 -6.16 5.02
N THR A 29 -0.30 -5.49 5.39
CA THR A 29 -0.18 -4.03 5.24
C THR A 29 -0.29 -3.61 3.77
N VAL A 30 0.39 -4.30 2.85
CA VAL A 30 0.29 -4.00 1.41
C VAL A 30 -1.12 -4.27 0.89
N CYS A 31 -1.76 -5.38 1.29
CA CYS A 31 -3.15 -5.66 0.93
C CYS A 31 -4.10 -4.58 1.45
N TRP A 32 -3.88 -4.10 2.68
CA TRP A 32 -4.65 -2.99 3.25
C TRP A 32 -4.46 -1.70 2.44
N LEU A 33 -3.22 -1.37 2.04
CA LEU A 33 -2.95 -0.21 1.19
C LEU A 33 -3.74 -0.30 -0.11
N ILE A 34 -3.60 -1.39 -0.86
CA ILE A 34 -4.32 -1.60 -2.13
C ILE A 34 -5.84 -1.48 -1.92
N TYR A 35 -6.38 -2.12 -0.88
CA TYR A 35 -7.80 -2.07 -0.58
C TYR A 35 -8.29 -0.66 -0.21
N ARG A 36 -7.51 0.05 0.61
CA ARG A 36 -7.91 1.36 1.17
C ARG A 36 -7.76 2.50 0.17
N THR A 37 -6.73 2.47 -0.67
CA THR A 37 -6.33 3.59 -1.53
C THR A 37 -6.45 3.30 -3.03
N ALA A 38 -6.75 2.05 -3.41
CA ALA A 38 -6.74 1.59 -4.80
C ALA A 38 -5.40 1.77 -5.52
N MET A 39 -4.29 1.85 -4.78
CA MET A 39 -2.94 1.80 -5.36
C MET A 39 -2.76 0.55 -6.21
N ARG A 40 -2.08 0.70 -7.34
CA ARG A 40 -1.64 -0.44 -8.14
C ARG A 40 -0.52 -1.20 -7.43
N VAL A 41 -0.40 -2.49 -7.74
CA VAL A 41 0.80 -3.25 -7.42
C VAL A 41 1.99 -2.59 -8.13
N GLY A 42 3.13 -2.52 -7.46
CA GLY A 42 4.38 -2.04 -8.03
C GLY A 42 5.24 -3.22 -8.48
N ASP A 43 5.72 -3.17 -9.72
CA ASP A 43 6.65 -4.15 -10.25
C ASP A 43 8.09 -3.70 -10.00
N GLU A 44 9.02 -4.66 -9.99
CA GLU A 44 10.45 -4.35 -10.02
C GLU A 44 10.79 -3.62 -11.32
N LYS A 45 11.72 -2.67 -11.23
CA LYS A 45 12.13 -1.82 -12.34
C LYS A 45 13.63 -1.90 -12.55
N ASP A 46 14.03 -1.83 -13.80
CA ASP A 46 15.43 -1.66 -14.15
C ASP A 46 15.92 -0.24 -13.80
N PRO A 47 17.22 -0.06 -13.52
CA PRO A 47 17.78 1.25 -13.15
C PRO A 47 17.59 2.36 -14.20
N ASP A 48 17.40 1.97 -15.47
CA ASP A 48 17.23 2.90 -16.60
C ASP A 48 15.77 3.33 -16.82
N GLU A 49 14.82 2.76 -16.06
CA GLU A 49 13.41 3.15 -16.13
C GLU A 49 13.09 4.39 -15.29
N ALA A 50 11.98 5.06 -15.65
CA ALA A 50 11.41 6.09 -14.79
C ALA A 50 11.10 5.53 -13.40
N ASP A 51 11.54 6.26 -12.36
CA ASP A 51 11.33 5.93 -10.94
C ASP A 51 9.87 6.12 -10.54
N THR A 52 9.05 5.14 -10.90
CA THR A 52 7.64 5.07 -10.54
C THR A 52 7.36 3.90 -9.64
N VAL A 53 6.44 4.05 -8.70
CA VAL A 53 6.18 3.05 -7.66
C VAL A 53 4.70 2.71 -7.50
N GLY A 54 4.46 1.57 -6.85
CA GLY A 54 3.13 1.12 -6.42
C GLY A 54 3.19 0.53 -5.01
N ALA A 55 2.10 -0.07 -4.54
CA ALA A 55 1.93 -0.48 -3.14
C ALA A 55 3.03 -1.40 -2.59
N THR A 56 3.62 -2.25 -3.45
CA THR A 56 4.69 -3.20 -3.11
C THR A 56 6.10 -2.60 -3.21
N THR A 57 6.27 -1.44 -3.87
CA THR A 57 7.56 -0.81 -4.14
C THR A 57 7.70 0.59 -3.53
N LEU A 58 6.79 0.97 -2.63
CA LEU A 58 6.90 2.19 -1.83
C LEU A 58 8.22 2.20 -1.02
N ARG A 59 8.77 3.41 -0.85
CA ARG A 59 10.00 3.68 -0.10
C ARG A 59 9.73 4.75 0.95
N LYS A 60 10.68 4.98 1.85
CA LYS A 60 10.48 5.87 3.01
C LYS A 60 10.16 7.30 2.60
N GLU A 61 10.77 7.77 1.51
CA GLU A 61 10.56 9.11 0.96
C GLU A 61 9.15 9.34 0.39
N HIS A 62 8.38 8.26 0.12
CA HIS A 62 7.03 8.36 -0.44
C HIS A 62 5.93 8.43 0.62
N VAL A 63 6.27 8.28 1.90
CA VAL A 63 5.30 8.16 2.99
C VAL A 63 5.71 9.05 4.17
N GLU A 64 4.85 9.98 4.53
CA GLU A 64 4.97 10.76 5.76
C GLU A 64 3.92 10.26 6.77
N LEU A 65 4.40 9.89 7.97
CA LEU A 65 3.53 9.47 9.07
C LEU A 65 3.45 10.60 10.10
N THR A 66 2.23 11.02 10.42
CA THR A 66 1.94 11.97 11.49
C THR A 66 1.17 11.28 12.62
N ALA A 67 0.83 12.02 13.68
CA ALA A 67 0.03 11.47 14.78
C ALA A 67 -1.38 11.02 14.34
N ASN A 68 -1.96 11.64 13.31
CA ASN A 68 -3.36 11.45 12.93
C ASN A 68 -3.55 10.98 11.48
N GLU A 69 -2.49 10.98 10.66
CA GLU A 69 -2.60 10.81 9.21
C GLU A 69 -1.35 10.14 8.63
N ILE A 70 -1.57 9.41 7.53
CA ILE A 70 -0.57 8.84 6.63
C ILE A 70 -0.70 9.58 5.30
N LYS A 71 0.35 10.29 4.91
CA LYS A 71 0.40 11.01 3.62
C LYS A 71 1.28 10.25 2.65
N PHE A 72 0.80 10.09 1.44
CA PHE A 72 1.50 9.47 0.33
C PHE A 72 1.77 10.51 -0.75
N ASP A 73 2.98 10.50 -1.30
CA ASP A 73 3.36 11.37 -2.41
C ASP A 73 4.45 10.69 -3.25
N PHE A 74 4.10 10.26 -4.47
CA PHE A 74 5.03 9.57 -5.36
C PHE A 74 4.59 9.67 -6.82
N LEU A 75 5.48 9.29 -7.74
CA LEU A 75 5.15 9.13 -9.16
C LEU A 75 4.66 7.70 -9.41
N GLY A 76 3.43 7.54 -9.88
CA GLY A 76 2.86 6.26 -10.27
C GLY A 76 3.06 5.96 -11.75
N LYS A 77 2.25 5.05 -12.30
CA LYS A 77 2.26 4.71 -13.74
C LYS A 77 2.26 5.98 -14.62
N ASP A 78 3.02 5.93 -15.71
CA ASP A 78 3.21 7.04 -16.67
C ASP A 78 3.76 8.32 -16.02
N SER A 79 4.48 8.17 -14.89
CA SER A 79 5.06 9.25 -14.09
C SER A 79 4.03 10.28 -13.60
N VAL A 80 2.78 9.85 -13.45
CA VAL A 80 1.71 10.70 -12.91
C VAL A 80 1.87 10.78 -11.40
N ARG A 81 2.00 12.00 -10.86
CA ARG A 81 2.05 12.23 -9.41
C ARG A 81 0.75 11.78 -8.77
N TRP A 82 0.86 10.97 -7.74
CA TRP A 82 -0.24 10.48 -6.95
C TRP A 82 -0.07 10.94 -5.50
N GLN A 83 -1.09 11.62 -4.97
CA GLN A 83 -1.11 12.14 -3.61
C GLN A 83 -2.41 11.72 -2.93
N GLU A 84 -2.30 11.18 -1.72
CA GLU A 84 -3.45 10.78 -0.92
C GLU A 84 -3.09 10.92 0.56
N THR A 85 -4.06 11.31 1.37
CA THR A 85 -3.92 11.34 2.83
C THR A 85 -4.97 10.44 3.45
N VAL A 86 -4.52 9.45 4.23
CA VAL A 86 -5.38 8.51 4.93
C VAL A 86 -5.32 8.82 6.43
N PRO A 87 -6.45 9.06 7.10
CA PRO A 87 -6.45 9.21 8.56
C PRO A 87 -6.02 7.92 9.26
N ALA A 88 -5.14 8.05 10.25
CA ALA A 88 -4.81 7.02 11.21
C ALA A 88 -5.82 7.11 12.36
N PHE A 89 -6.76 6.16 12.43
CA PHE A 89 -7.72 6.02 13.53
C PHE A 89 -7.29 4.89 14.46
#